data_AF-A0A838IVX9-F1
#
_entry.id   AF-A0A838IVX9-F1
#
_cell.length_a   1.000
_cell.length_b   1.000
_cell.length_c   1.000
_cell.angle_alpha   90.00
_cell.angle_beta   90.00
_cell.angle_gamma   90.00
#
_symmetry.space_group_name_H-M   'P 1'
#
loop_
_entity.id
_entity.type
_entity.pdbx_description
1 polymer ?
#
loop_
_entity_poly.entity_id
_entity_poly.type
_entity_poly.pdbx_seq_one_letter_code
_entity_poly.pdbx_strand_id
1 'polypeptide(L)' 'MADYRLPIKPSAMKEIDAISAKRDRLRSVQRITALARKPRPSGCEKLACAAGVNRKRQGQYRVIYSSTMPDMR' A
#
# COMPACT_ATOMS: atom_id res chain seq x y z
N MET A 1 -8.84 -1.35 17.67
CA MET A 1 -8.16 -1.72 16.41
C MET A 1 -8.45 -0.60 15.43
N ALA A 2 -7.43 0.07 14.90
CA ALA A 2 -7.63 1.29 14.10
C ALA A 2 -7.90 0.93 12.65
N ASP A 3 -9.13 1.15 12.18
CA ASP A 3 -9.45 1.13 10.75
C ASP A 3 -8.95 2.43 10.13
N TYR A 4 -7.75 2.39 9.55
CA TYR A 4 -7.24 3.52 8.79
C TYR A 4 -8.02 3.64 7.48
N ARG A 5 -8.50 4.85 7.17
CA ARG A 5 -9.13 5.14 5.88
C ARG A 5 -8.08 4.98 4.77
N LEU A 6 -8.29 4.04 3.86
CA LEU A 6 -7.42 3.78 2.70
C LEU A 6 -8.08 4.28 1.41
N PRO A 7 -7.94 5.58 1.08
CA PRO A 7 -8.35 6.06 -0.23
C PRO A 7 -7.40 5.50 -1.28
N ILE A 8 -7.93 4.63 -2.15
CA ILE A 8 -7.20 4.12 -3.31
C ILE A 8 -7.32 5.18 -4.41
N LYS A 9 -6.17 5.64 -4.94
CA LYS A 9 -6.17 6.57 -6.08
C LYS A 9 -6.80 5.87 -7.30
N PRO A 10 -7.55 6.59 -8.15
CA PRO A 10 -8.12 6.01 -9.36
C PRO A 10 -7.04 5.47 -10.31
N SER A 11 -5.83 6.05 -10.30
CA SER A 11 -4.67 5.50 -11.03
C SER A 11 -4.27 4.11 -10.53
N ALA A 12 -4.20 3.92 -9.21
CA ALA A 12 -3.87 2.64 -8.58
C ALA A 12 -4.95 1.58 -8.86
N MET A 13 -6.22 1.99 -8.96
CA MET A 13 -7.31 1.08 -9.33
C MET A 13 -7.14 0.57 -10.77
N LYS A 14 -6.79 1.44 -11.72
CA LYS A 14 -6.48 1.05 -13.10
C LYS A 14 -5.26 0.12 -13.18
N GLU A 15 -4.22 0.38 -12.40
CA GLU A 15 -3.04 -0.49 -12.32
C GLU A 15 -3.38 -1.89 -11.79
N ILE A 16 -4.26 -1.98 -10.79
CA ILE A 16 -4.75 -3.27 -10.25
C ILE A 16 -5.63 -3.99 -11.27
N ASP A 17 -6.45 -3.27 -12.04
CA ASP A 17 -7.31 -3.84 -13.08
C ASP A 17 -6.49 -4.36 -14.26
N ALA A 18 -5.42 -3.65 -14.64
CA ALA A 18 -4.47 -4.05 -15.69
C ALA A 18 -3.68 -5.33 -15.37
N ILE A 19 -3.75 -5.85 -14.15
CA ILE A 19 -3.14 -7.14 -13.79
C ILE A 19 -3.97 -8.28 -14.39
N SER A 20 -3.50 -8.87 -15.48
CA SER A 20 -4.16 -9.98 -16.18
C SER A 20 -4.36 -11.23 -15.30
N ALA A 21 -3.49 -11.43 -14.31
CA ALA A 21 -3.56 -12.56 -13.39
C ALA A 21 -4.53 -12.28 -12.22
N LYS A 22 -5.71 -12.91 -12.24
CA LYS A 22 -6.71 -12.80 -11.16
C LYS A 22 -6.15 -13.12 -9.77
N ARG A 23 -5.19 -14.06 -9.67
CA ARG A 23 -4.51 -14.40 -8.40
C ARG A 23 -3.66 -13.23 -7.87
N ASP A 24 -2.93 -12.55 -8.73
CA ASP A 24 -2.08 -11.42 -8.34
C ASP A 24 -2.89 -10.19 -7.98
N ARG A 25 -4.01 -9.98 -8.68
CA ARG A 25 -5.01 -8.96 -8.32
C ARG A 25 -5.54 -9.18 -6.91
N LEU A 26 -6.00 -10.40 -6.61
CA LEU A 26 -6.51 -10.75 -5.27
C LEU A 26 -5.44 -10.62 -4.18
N ARG A 27 -4.20 -11.07 -4.45
CA ARG A 27 -3.08 -10.92 -3.53
C ARG A 27 -2.76 -9.46 -3.23
N SER A 28 -2.78 -8.61 -4.26
CA SER A 28 -2.54 -7.17 -4.12
C SER A 28 -3.61 -6.53 -3.24
N VAL A 29 -4.90 -6.79 -3.52
CA VAL A 29 -6.03 -6.28 -2.74
C VAL A 29 -5.94 -6.73 -1.28
N GLN A 30 -5.77 -8.03 -1.02
CA GLN A 30 -5.65 -8.55 0.35
C GLN A 30 -4.50 -7.90 1.13
N ARG A 31 -3.37 -7.64 0.48
CA ARG A 31 -2.23 -6.97 1.13
C ARG A 31 -2.51 -5.51 1.43
N ILE A 32 -3.20 -4.81 0.53
CA ILE A 32 -3.64 -3.42 0.72
C ILE A 32 -4.61 -3.34 1.90
N THR A 33 -5.59 -4.25 1.97
CA THR A 33 -6.52 -4.31 3.11
C THR A 33 -5.80 -4.64 4.42
N ALA A 34 -4.76 -5.49 4.38
CA ALA A 34 -3.92 -5.76 5.56
C ALA A 34 -3.12 -4.53 6.01
N LEU A 35 -2.71 -3.65 5.09
CA LEU A 35 -2.10 -2.35 5.43
C LEU A 35 -3.07 -1.41 6.15
N ALA A 36 -4.39 -1.53 5.90
CA ALA A 36 -5.41 -0.76 6.62
C ALA A 36 -5.40 -1.04 8.12
N ARG A 37 -5.22 -2.31 8.48
CA ARG A 37 -5.19 -2.77 9.86
C ARG A 37 -3.82 -2.61 10.50
N LYS A 38 -2.76 -2.80 9.71
CA LYS A 38 -1.36 -2.69 10.14
C LYS A 38 -0.56 -1.88 9.12
N PRO A 39 -0.56 -0.54 9.21
CA PRO A 39 0.10 0.33 8.24
C PRO A 39 1.62 0.21 8.24
N ARG A 40 2.22 -0.35 9.32
CA ARG A 40 3.66 -0.62 9.42
C ARG A 40 3.92 -2.11 9.69
N PRO A 41 3.83 -2.98 8.68
CA PRO A 41 4.38 -4.33 8.80
C PRO A 41 5.91 -4.27 8.69
N SER A 42 6.61 -5.17 9.39
CA SER A 42 8.07 -5.33 9.30
C SER A 42 8.49 -5.59 7.85
N GLY A 43 9.54 -4.90 7.38
CA GLY A 43 10.02 -4.97 5.99
C GLY A 43 9.49 -3.90 5.04
N CYS A 44 8.96 -2.78 5.56
CA CYS A 44 8.70 -1.60 4.74
C CYS A 44 9.94 -0.71 4.70
N GLU A 45 10.44 -0.46 3.50
CA GLU A 45 11.52 0.51 3.29
C GLU A 45 10.90 1.91 3.14
N LYS A 46 11.25 2.81 4.05
CA LYS A 46 10.88 4.22 3.95
C LYS A 46 11.67 4.83 2.80
N LEU A 47 10.97 5.39 1.81
CA LEU A 47 11.61 6.18 0.75
C LEU A 47 12.02 7.52 1.37
N ALA A 48 13.32 7.69 1.64
CA ALA A 48 13.86 8.91 2.25
C ALA A 48 13.57 10.19 1.45
N CYS A 49 13.32 10.06 0.14
CA CYS A 49 13.07 11.18 -0.78
C CYS A 49 11.64 11.77 -0.67
N ALA A 50 10.68 11.08 -0.03
CA ALA A 50 9.34 11.61 0.19
C ALA A 50 8.84 11.26 1.59
N ALA A 51 8.70 12.27 2.45
CA ALA A 51 8.25 12.10 3.83
C ALA A 51 6.92 11.33 3.88
N GLY A 52 6.93 10.17 4.56
CA GLY A 52 5.74 9.34 4.75
C GLY A 52 5.47 8.31 3.65
N VAL A 53 6.32 8.21 2.62
CA VAL A 53 6.19 7.18 1.57
C VAL A 53 6.97 5.92 1.95
N ASN A 54 6.29 4.78 1.90
CA ASN A 54 6.86 3.47 2.15
C ASN A 54 6.71 2.60 0.91
N ARG A 55 7.73 1.80 0.63
CA ARG A 55 7.72 0.79 -0.43
C ARG A 55 7.69 -0.59 0.19
N LYS A 56 6.78 -1.43 -0.32
CA LYS A 56 6.72 -2.84 0.00
C LYS A 56 6.79 -3.66 -1.29
N ARG A 57 7.83 -4.48 -1.43
CA ARG A 57 7.94 -5.44 -2.53
C ARG A 57 6.96 -6.60 -2.30
N GLN A 58 6.18 -6.95 -3.32
CA GLN A 58 5.26 -8.10 -3.35
C GLN A 58 5.61 -8.97 -4.57
N GLY A 59 6.70 -9.73 -4.48
CA GLY A 59 7.18 -10.55 -5.59
C GLY A 59 7.54 -9.71 -6.81
N GLN A 60 6.76 -9.85 -7.89
CA GLN A 60 6.91 -9.09 -9.14
C GLN A 60 6.30 -7.68 -9.09
N TYR A 61 5.39 -7.41 -8.14
CA TYR A 61 4.73 -6.12 -7.99
C TYR A 61 5.34 -5.31 -6.85
N ARG A 62 5.30 -3.97 -6.94
CA ARG A 62 5.74 -3.06 -5.88
C ARG A 62 4.55 -2.23 -5.43
N VAL A 63 4.25 -2.27 -4.13
CA VAL A 63 3.21 -1.46 -3.53
C VAL A 63 3.87 -0.25 -2.90
N ILE A 64 3.61 0.93 -3.47
CA ILE A 64 4.04 2.22 -2.93
C ILE A 64 2.82 2.82 -2.24
N TYR A 65 2.96 3.18 -0.97
CA TYR A 65 1.88 3.79 -0.20
C TYR A 65 2.44 4.89 0.69
N SER A 66 1.65 5.95 0.87
CA SER A 66 1.95 6.99 1.84
C SER A 66 1.05 6.82 3.06
N SER A 67 1.65 6.74 4.24
CA SER A 67 0.90 6.86 5.49
C SER A 67 1.03 8.29 5.97
N THR A 68 0.01 9.11 5.72
CA THR A 68 -0.14 10.41 6.40
C THR A 68 -0.60 10.10 7.82
N MET A 69 0.32 9.68 8.68
CA MET A 69 0.11 9.90 10.11
C MET A 69 0.21 11.41 10.28
N PRO A 70 -0.80 12.09 10.83
CA PRO A 70 -0.68 13.50 11.15
C PRO A 70 0.51 13.60 12.11
N ASP A 71 1.56 14.26 11.63
CA ASP A 71 2.69 14.64 12.45
C ASP A 71 2.11 15.52 13.57
N MET A 72 2.08 15.01 14.80
CA MET A 72 1.79 15.86 15.96
C MET A 72 3.04 16.71 16.17
N ARG A 73 3.05 17.87 15.52
CA ARG A 73 3.94 18.99 15.83
C ARG A 73 3.09 20.21 16.13
#